data_AF-A0A2V1BQA7-F1
#
_entry.id   AF-A0A2V1BQA7-F1
#
_cell.length_a   1.000
_cell.length_b   1.000
_cell.length_c   1.000
_cell.angle_alpha   90.00
_cell.angle_beta   90.00
_cell.angle_gamma   90.00
#
_symmetry.space_group_name_H-M   'P 1'
#
loop_
_entity.id
_entity.type
_entity.pdbx_description
1 polymer ?
#
loop_
_entity_poly.entity_id
_entity_poly.type
_entity_poly.pdbx_seq_one_letter_code
_entity_poly.pdbx_strand_id
1 'polypeptide(L)'
;MEGDNSIISRREKFRRVSHVWHCFLGFPSACQGVGMSGRAKRKRQVYEEEMQDAQLARWKRLRGVDIHRELEQMLGSEARFRGLQEPVLQAIMKHQRYIVAVMGTGVGKTLCFQLPARSMSSGTTVVISPLVSLQEHMVERCQQAGISCVKWDPRNCHSPSQIVIVTPESAVSKSFGPFLDRLQGLHQLDRFVFDECHTVLDSSADFRPKMRQLGELVERGVQMVYLTATLPPRIEAEFMTIMQIKADDVHMFRAPTSRPNIAYSVVEYEKDEEGRGDIAAVCRLVEEKLEENPAPAKIYL
;
A
#
# COMPACT_ATOMS: atom_id res chain seq x y z
N MET A 1 32.58 -0.49 51.49
CA MET A 1 31.19 0.03 51.39
C MET A 1 31.16 1.18 50.38
N GLU A 2 31.29 0.90 49.08
CA GLU A 2 31.47 1.94 48.03
C GLU A 2 30.54 1.78 46.82
N GLY A 3 29.53 0.91 46.89
CA GLY A 3 28.66 0.58 45.75
C GLY A 3 27.40 1.45 45.59
N ASP A 4 26.93 2.11 46.65
CA ASP A 4 25.56 2.66 46.67
C ASP A 4 25.44 4.09 46.13
N ASN A 5 26.50 4.91 46.29
CA ASN A 5 26.49 6.31 45.86
C ASN A 5 26.51 6.49 44.31
N SER A 6 27.02 5.50 43.59
CA SER A 6 27.08 5.48 42.11
C SER A 6 25.69 5.29 41.48
N ILE A 7 24.86 4.44 42.08
CA ILE A 7 23.53 4.10 41.57
C ILE A 7 22.55 5.25 41.80
N ILE A 8 22.65 5.91 42.96
CA ILE A 8 21.85 7.10 43.30
C ILE A 8 22.16 8.23 42.31
N SER A 9 23.43 8.49 42.02
CA SER A 9 23.86 9.51 41.04
C SER A 9 23.37 9.23 39.61
N ARG A 10 23.35 7.97 39.17
CA ARG A 10 22.80 7.60 37.84
C ARG A 10 21.29 7.80 37.77
N ARG A 11 20.55 7.44 38.83
CA ARG A 11 19.09 7.64 38.88
C ARG A 11 18.71 9.12 38.84
N GLU A 12 19.47 9.99 39.48
CA GLU A 12 19.24 11.43 39.44
C GLU A 12 19.55 12.04 38.07
N LYS A 13 20.64 11.61 37.41
CA LYS A 13 20.94 12.01 36.03
C LYS A 13 19.85 11.55 35.06
N PHE A 14 19.37 10.31 35.20
CA PHE A 14 18.29 9.79 34.38
C PHE A 14 16.98 10.55 34.62
N ARG A 15 16.65 10.87 35.88
CA ARG A 15 15.49 11.71 36.22
C ARG A 15 15.57 13.10 35.59
N ARG A 16 16.74 13.76 35.61
CA ARG A 16 16.90 15.08 34.96
C ARG A 16 16.71 15.00 33.45
N VAL A 17 17.33 14.02 32.79
CA VAL A 17 17.19 13.84 31.34
C VAL A 17 15.73 13.51 30.99
N SER A 18 15.11 12.57 31.70
CA SER A 18 13.69 12.23 31.55
C SER A 18 12.80 13.46 31.75
N HIS A 19 13.03 14.26 32.79
CA HIS A 19 12.26 15.48 33.03
C HIS A 19 12.40 16.50 31.89
N VAL A 20 13.61 16.70 31.36
CA VAL A 20 13.84 17.57 30.19
C VAL A 20 13.10 17.04 28.95
N TRP A 21 13.13 15.73 28.72
CA TRP A 21 12.38 15.09 27.62
C TRP A 21 10.86 15.20 27.82
N HIS A 22 10.36 14.99 29.03
CA HIS A 22 8.94 15.12 29.32
C HIS A 22 8.46 16.58 29.20
N CYS A 23 9.29 17.56 29.58
CA CYS A 23 9.03 18.97 29.31
C CYS A 23 9.04 19.28 27.81
N PHE A 24 10.01 18.75 27.06
CA PHE A 24 10.10 18.90 25.61
C PHE A 24 8.88 18.31 24.90
N LEU A 25 8.40 17.14 25.34
CA LEU A 25 7.22 16.45 24.83
C LEU A 25 5.89 17.01 25.36
N GLY A 26 5.93 17.96 26.31
CA GLY A 26 4.75 18.67 26.79
C GLY A 26 3.89 17.91 27.80
N PHE A 27 4.44 16.95 28.54
CA PHE A 27 3.70 16.27 29.62
C PHE A 27 3.42 17.23 30.78
N PRO A 28 2.14 17.43 31.17
CA PRO A 28 1.75 18.43 32.18
C PRO A 28 2.44 18.24 33.54
N SER A 29 2.73 16.97 33.89
CA SER A 29 3.35 16.57 35.16
C SER A 29 4.82 16.96 35.30
N ALA A 30 5.54 17.24 34.20
CA ALA A 30 6.93 17.70 34.24
C ALA A 30 7.05 19.24 34.13
N CYS A 31 5.99 19.93 33.71
CA CYS A 31 6.01 21.37 33.43
C CYS A 31 5.55 22.24 34.62
N GLN A 32 5.18 21.65 35.76
CA GLN A 32 4.77 22.37 36.96
C GLN A 32 5.99 22.99 37.67
N GLY A 33 6.52 24.08 37.14
CA GLY A 33 7.57 24.85 37.82
C GLY A 33 8.39 25.80 36.95
N VAL A 34 8.32 25.70 35.62
CA VAL A 34 9.08 26.60 34.73
C VAL A 34 8.13 27.20 33.70
N GLY A 35 8.01 28.53 33.67
CA GLY A 35 7.18 29.31 32.74
C GLY A 35 7.61 29.22 31.26
N MET A 36 7.84 28.01 30.75
CA MET A 36 8.31 27.70 29.39
C MET A 36 7.18 27.31 28.42
N SER A 37 5.92 27.34 28.86
CA SER A 37 4.79 26.83 28.06
C SER A 37 4.55 27.61 26.76
N GLY A 38 4.84 28.92 26.72
CA GLY A 38 4.62 29.76 25.53
C GLY A 38 5.65 29.56 24.41
N ARG A 39 6.93 29.39 24.76
CA ARG A 39 8.02 29.28 23.77
C ARG A 39 8.05 27.89 23.11
N ALA A 40 7.75 26.83 23.86
CA ALA A 40 7.65 25.48 23.34
C ALA A 40 6.41 25.30 22.44
N LYS A 41 5.24 25.82 22.85
CA LYS A 41 4.02 25.82 22.01
C LYS A 41 4.24 26.57 20.70
N ARG A 42 4.84 27.77 20.74
CA ARG A 42 5.13 28.56 19.53
C ARG A 42 6.13 27.86 18.60
N LYS A 43 7.18 27.22 19.14
CA LYS A 43 8.13 26.43 18.33
C LYS A 43 7.47 25.20 17.69
N ARG A 44 6.60 24.51 18.43
CA ARG A 44 5.84 23.38 17.90
C ARG A 44 4.88 23.80 16.78
N GLN A 45 4.19 24.92 16.96
CA GLN A 45 3.31 25.48 15.95
C GLN A 45 4.07 25.86 14.68
N VAL A 46 5.22 26.53 14.81
CA VAL A 46 6.10 26.86 13.65
C VAL A 46 6.59 25.60 12.95
N TYR A 47 6.98 24.56 13.70
CA TYR A 47 7.42 23.28 13.11
C TYR A 47 6.27 22.54 12.40
N GLU A 48 5.07 22.51 12.99
CA GLU A 48 3.88 21.93 12.36
C GLU A 48 3.48 22.70 11.08
N GLU A 49 3.59 24.03 11.08
CA GLU A 49 3.39 24.87 9.89
C GLU A 49 4.44 24.59 8.80
N GLU A 50 5.73 24.53 9.16
CA GLU A 50 6.82 24.21 8.21
C GLU A 50 6.65 22.81 7.57
N MET A 51 6.21 21.82 8.35
CA MET A 51 5.97 20.47 7.83
C MET A 51 4.73 20.40 6.93
N GLN A 52 3.68 21.15 7.25
CA GLN A 52 2.50 21.29 6.37
C GLN A 52 2.86 21.97 5.06
N ASP A 53 3.66 23.04 5.10
CA ASP A 53 4.16 23.72 3.90
C ASP A 53 5.02 22.79 3.04
N ALA A 54 5.88 21.98 3.67
CA ALA A 54 6.65 20.97 2.96
C ALA A 54 5.73 19.94 2.27
N GLN A 55 4.68 19.46 2.94
CA GLN A 55 3.70 18.53 2.36
C GLN A 55 2.95 19.16 1.17
N LEU A 56 2.47 20.39 1.32
CA LEU A 56 1.80 21.14 0.24
C LEU A 56 2.73 21.38 -0.95
N ALA A 57 4.01 21.71 -0.70
CA ALA A 57 5.02 21.87 -1.73
C ALA A 57 5.27 20.56 -2.48
N ARG A 58 5.31 19.41 -1.80
CA ARG A 58 5.42 18.10 -2.44
C ARG A 58 4.21 17.82 -3.35
N TRP A 59 2.99 18.09 -2.90
CA TRP A 59 1.80 17.89 -3.72
C TRP A 59 1.74 18.82 -4.92
N LYS A 60 2.15 20.08 -4.77
CA LYS A 60 2.31 21.00 -5.90
C LYS A 60 3.32 20.48 -6.92
N ARG A 61 4.47 19.97 -6.45
CA ARG A 61 5.48 19.36 -7.31
C ARG A 61 4.92 18.17 -8.06
N LEU A 62 4.21 17.27 -7.38
CA LEU A 62 3.61 16.08 -7.97
C LEU A 62 2.65 16.42 -9.13
N ARG A 63 1.83 17.46 -8.96
CA ARG A 63 0.90 17.92 -10.00
C ARG A 63 1.59 18.47 -11.26
N GLY A 64 2.82 18.96 -11.13
CA GLY A 64 3.62 19.48 -12.24
C GLY A 64 4.50 18.42 -12.92
N VAL A 65 4.46 17.18 -12.46
CA VAL A 65 5.24 16.08 -13.06
C VAL A 65 4.65 15.71 -14.42
N ASP A 66 5.51 15.65 -15.43
CA ASP A 66 5.19 15.03 -16.72
C ASP A 66 5.28 13.51 -16.59
N ILE A 67 4.12 12.86 -16.51
CA ILE A 67 4.01 11.42 -16.34
C ILE A 67 4.53 10.63 -17.54
N HIS A 68 4.51 11.19 -18.75
CA HIS A 68 5.03 10.53 -19.96
C HIS A 68 6.55 10.49 -19.91
N ARG A 69 7.18 11.62 -19.55
CA ARG A 69 8.63 11.68 -19.37
C ARG A 69 9.11 10.75 -18.26
N GLU A 70 8.41 10.68 -17.13
CA GLU A 70 8.76 9.75 -16.05
C GLU A 70 8.61 8.29 -16.49
N LEU A 71 7.57 7.96 -17.25
CA LEU A 71 7.39 6.63 -17.82
C LEU A 71 8.58 6.22 -18.70
N GLU A 72 8.99 7.11 -19.61
CA GLU A 72 10.13 6.86 -20.51
C GLU A 72 11.44 6.67 -19.72
N GLN A 73 11.66 7.45 -18.67
CA GLN A 73 12.83 7.30 -17.81
C GLN A 73 12.82 6.00 -17.01
N MET A 74 11.65 5.49 -16.64
CA MET A 74 11.51 4.24 -15.89
C MET A 74 11.62 2.99 -16.76
N LEU A 75 11.03 3.02 -17.97
CA LEU A 75 10.82 1.82 -18.78
C LEU A 75 11.44 1.89 -20.19
N GLY A 76 12.03 3.02 -20.58
CA GLY A 76 12.65 3.27 -21.90
C GLY A 76 11.81 4.15 -22.82
N SER A 77 12.42 4.70 -23.87
CA SER A 77 11.82 5.68 -24.80
C SER A 77 10.57 5.18 -25.56
N GLU A 78 10.46 3.87 -25.76
CA GLU A 78 9.31 3.25 -26.43
C GLU A 78 8.17 2.91 -25.47
N ALA A 79 8.31 3.21 -24.18
CA ALA A 79 7.28 2.94 -23.20
C ALA A 79 6.04 3.79 -23.47
N ARG A 80 4.88 3.15 -23.42
CA ARG A 80 3.56 3.78 -23.56
C ARG A 80 2.63 3.28 -22.48
N PHE A 81 1.74 4.15 -22.01
CA PHE A 81 0.68 3.74 -21.10
C PHE A 81 -0.24 2.74 -21.79
N ARG A 82 -0.75 1.78 -21.01
CA ARG A 82 -1.65 0.72 -21.44
C ARG A 82 -3.00 0.90 -20.79
N GLY A 83 -4.08 0.78 -21.56
CA GLY A 83 -5.45 0.86 -21.06
C GLY A 83 -5.69 2.14 -20.24
N LEU A 84 -6.12 1.98 -18.99
CA LEU A 84 -6.46 3.10 -18.09
C LEU A 84 -5.30 3.60 -17.22
N GLN A 85 -4.06 3.16 -17.45
CA GLN A 85 -2.91 3.59 -16.64
C GLN A 85 -2.77 5.12 -16.61
N GLU A 86 -2.84 5.78 -17.78
CA GLU A 86 -2.68 7.22 -17.88
C GLU A 86 -3.75 8.01 -17.10
N PRO A 87 -5.07 7.83 -17.34
CA PRO A 87 -6.08 8.59 -16.62
C PRO A 87 -6.07 8.29 -15.11
N VAL A 88 -5.77 7.06 -14.69
CA VAL A 88 -5.61 6.69 -13.28
C VAL A 88 -4.41 7.44 -12.67
N LEU A 89 -3.25 7.42 -13.33
CA LEU A 89 -2.07 8.15 -12.88
C LEU A 89 -2.32 9.65 -12.80
N GLN A 90 -2.98 10.25 -13.79
CA GLN A 90 -3.34 11.66 -13.76
C GLN A 90 -4.20 12.01 -12.54
N ALA A 91 -5.19 11.18 -12.20
CA ALA A 91 -5.99 11.37 -10.98
C ALA A 91 -5.13 11.23 -9.71
N ILE A 92 -4.22 10.27 -9.69
CA ILE A 92 -3.28 10.05 -8.59
C ILE A 92 -2.35 11.28 -8.41
N MET A 93 -1.76 11.79 -9.50
CA MET A 93 -0.88 12.97 -9.50
C MET A 93 -1.62 14.27 -9.13
N LYS A 94 -2.89 14.39 -9.52
CA LYS A 94 -3.79 15.48 -9.09
C LYS A 94 -4.16 15.42 -7.61
N HIS A 95 -3.78 14.34 -6.92
CA HIS A 95 -4.11 14.06 -5.54
C HIS A 95 -5.62 13.90 -5.29
N GLN A 96 -6.32 13.24 -6.22
CA GLN A 96 -7.72 12.88 -6.00
C GLN A 96 -7.85 11.94 -4.81
N ARG A 97 -8.85 12.18 -3.97
CA ARG A 97 -8.94 11.58 -2.64
C ARG A 97 -9.13 10.07 -2.67
N TYR A 98 -10.15 9.61 -3.38
CA TYR A 98 -10.53 8.21 -3.50
C TYR A 98 -10.54 7.81 -4.97
N ILE A 99 -9.75 6.80 -5.33
CA ILE A 99 -9.62 6.33 -6.71
C ILE A 99 -9.84 4.82 -6.71
N VAL A 100 -10.77 4.34 -7.52
CA VAL A 100 -10.97 2.90 -7.74
C VAL A 100 -10.68 2.61 -9.21
N ALA A 101 -9.72 1.72 -9.48
CA ALA A 101 -9.34 1.33 -10.82
C ALA A 101 -9.52 -0.18 -11.02
N VAL A 102 -10.49 -0.53 -11.86
CA VAL A 102 -10.76 -1.89 -12.32
C VAL A 102 -10.15 -2.07 -13.70
N MET A 103 -9.00 -2.75 -13.74
CA MET A 103 -8.20 -2.95 -14.96
C MET A 103 -7.80 -4.42 -15.07
N GLY A 104 -7.75 -4.97 -16.29
CA GLY A 104 -7.39 -6.36 -16.53
C GLY A 104 -6.04 -6.77 -15.91
N THR A 105 -5.85 -8.07 -15.65
CA THR A 105 -4.54 -8.57 -15.19
C THR A 105 -3.46 -8.35 -16.26
N GLY A 106 -2.22 -8.12 -15.84
CA GLY A 106 -1.09 -7.91 -16.76
C GLY A 106 -1.02 -6.56 -17.47
N VAL A 107 -2.02 -5.67 -17.32
CA VAL A 107 -1.99 -4.30 -17.88
C VAL A 107 -1.00 -3.38 -17.16
N GLY A 108 -0.41 -3.82 -16.04
CA GLY A 108 0.62 -3.08 -15.30
C GLY A 108 0.06 -2.15 -14.22
N LYS A 109 -0.86 -2.63 -13.37
CA LYS A 109 -1.41 -1.85 -12.24
C LYS A 109 -0.32 -1.31 -11.30
N THR A 110 0.80 -2.03 -11.17
CA THR A 110 1.97 -1.66 -10.36
C THR A 110 2.51 -0.27 -10.69
N LEU A 111 2.46 0.13 -11.97
CA LEU A 111 2.89 1.46 -12.41
C LEU A 111 2.13 2.60 -11.71
N CYS A 112 0.85 2.36 -11.35
CA CYS A 112 -0.02 3.35 -10.72
C CYS A 112 0.48 3.82 -9.34
N PHE A 113 1.37 3.05 -8.68
CA PHE A 113 1.99 3.47 -7.44
C PHE A 113 3.51 3.64 -7.54
N GLN A 114 4.17 2.96 -8.46
CA GLN A 114 5.62 3.12 -8.67
C GLN A 114 5.98 4.50 -9.23
N LEU A 115 5.28 4.95 -10.28
CA LEU A 115 5.60 6.22 -10.92
C LEU A 115 5.40 7.40 -9.94
N PRO A 116 4.27 7.52 -9.22
CA PRO A 116 4.10 8.59 -8.24
C PRO A 116 5.12 8.52 -7.09
N ALA A 117 5.48 7.32 -6.62
CA ALA A 117 6.49 7.15 -5.57
C ALA A 117 7.88 7.60 -6.06
N ARG A 118 8.26 7.27 -7.30
CA ARG A 118 9.52 7.74 -7.91
C ARG A 118 9.56 9.26 -8.01
N SER A 119 8.45 9.87 -8.42
CA SER A 119 8.34 11.32 -8.53
C SER A 119 8.32 12.06 -7.18
N MET A 120 8.20 11.34 -6.06
CA MET A 120 8.23 11.90 -4.70
C MET A 120 9.26 11.19 -3.82
N SER A 121 10.44 11.78 -3.69
CA SER A 121 11.54 11.16 -2.93
C SER A 121 11.40 11.20 -1.40
N SER A 122 10.47 11.98 -0.84
CA SER A 122 10.41 12.25 0.61
C SER A 122 9.09 11.86 1.29
N GLY A 123 8.20 11.15 0.60
CA GLY A 123 7.01 10.57 1.19
C GLY A 123 6.87 9.08 0.89
N THR A 124 5.98 8.45 1.62
CA THR A 124 5.79 7.00 1.71
C THR A 124 4.40 6.65 1.19
N THR A 125 4.39 5.76 0.21
CA THR A 125 3.21 5.03 -0.25
C THR A 125 3.15 3.68 0.45
N VAL A 126 2.08 3.41 1.17
CA VAL A 126 1.83 2.09 1.76
C VAL A 126 1.02 1.26 0.77
N VAL A 127 1.59 0.15 0.31
CA VAL A 127 0.93 -0.79 -0.59
C VAL A 127 0.44 -1.99 0.21
N ILE A 128 -0.87 -2.13 0.37
CA ILE A 128 -1.50 -3.30 0.97
C ILE A 128 -1.72 -4.32 -0.14
N SER A 129 -1.01 -5.46 -0.09
CA SER A 129 -1.16 -6.53 -1.09
C SER A 129 -1.34 -7.91 -0.43
N PRO A 130 -2.39 -8.67 -0.77
CA PRO A 130 -2.63 -10.01 -0.21
C PRO A 130 -1.68 -11.08 -0.78
N LEU A 131 -1.02 -10.81 -1.91
CA LEU A 131 -0.23 -11.80 -2.64
C LEU A 131 1.21 -11.86 -2.12
N VAL A 132 1.41 -12.52 -0.98
CA VAL A 132 2.71 -12.65 -0.30
C VAL A 132 3.82 -13.15 -1.24
N SER A 133 3.51 -14.13 -2.09
CA SER A 133 4.45 -14.72 -3.06
C SER A 133 4.95 -13.74 -4.12
N LEU A 134 4.26 -12.61 -4.35
CA LEU A 134 4.66 -11.60 -5.31
C LEU A 134 5.39 -10.41 -4.66
N GLN A 135 5.38 -10.30 -3.34
CA GLN A 135 5.92 -9.12 -2.66
C GLN A 135 7.44 -8.97 -2.89
N GLU A 136 8.20 -10.07 -2.90
CA GLU A 136 9.64 -10.03 -3.17
C GLU A 136 9.93 -9.48 -4.57
N HIS A 137 9.21 -9.99 -5.58
CA HIS A 137 9.33 -9.52 -6.95
C HIS A 137 8.90 -8.04 -7.08
N MET A 138 7.90 -7.58 -6.30
CA MET A 138 7.51 -6.17 -6.28
C MET A 138 8.62 -5.28 -5.71
N VAL A 139 9.28 -5.72 -4.63
CA VAL A 139 10.42 -5.00 -4.04
C VAL A 139 11.55 -4.88 -5.04
N GLU A 140 11.96 -5.99 -5.66
CA GLU A 140 13.03 -6.02 -6.67
C GLU A 140 12.75 -5.06 -7.83
N ARG A 141 11.53 -5.08 -8.37
CA ARG A 141 11.13 -4.18 -9.46
C ARG A 141 11.15 -2.71 -9.05
N CYS A 142 10.78 -2.40 -7.82
CA CYS A 142 10.89 -1.02 -7.32
C CYS A 142 12.35 -0.58 -7.21
N GLN A 143 13.22 -1.45 -6.69
CA GLN A 143 14.65 -1.16 -6.58
C GLN A 143 15.32 -0.97 -7.94
N GLN A 144 14.98 -1.80 -8.93
CA GLN A 144 15.42 -1.64 -10.32
C GLN A 144 14.96 -0.31 -10.93
N ALA A 145 13.77 0.16 -10.54
CA ALA A 145 13.25 1.46 -10.92
C ALA A 145 13.78 2.62 -10.06
N GLY A 146 14.80 2.41 -9.21
CA GLY A 146 15.40 3.43 -8.35
C GLY A 146 14.48 3.92 -7.22
N ILE A 147 13.48 3.14 -6.83
CA ILE A 147 12.52 3.47 -5.78
C ILE A 147 12.89 2.68 -4.52
N SER A 148 13.09 3.37 -3.40
CA SER A 148 13.28 2.69 -2.12
C SER A 148 12.00 1.96 -1.72
N CYS A 149 12.07 0.64 -1.63
CA CYS A 149 10.93 -0.22 -1.34
C CYS A 149 11.32 -1.30 -0.35
N VAL A 150 10.48 -1.50 0.66
CA VAL A 150 10.66 -2.53 1.68
C VAL A 150 9.35 -3.25 1.96
N LYS A 151 9.47 -4.50 2.40
CA LYS A 151 8.35 -5.22 3.03
C LYS A 151 8.25 -4.80 4.49
N TRP A 152 7.03 -4.58 4.96
CA TRP A 152 6.76 -4.31 6.36
C TRP A 152 7.18 -5.49 7.23
N ASP A 153 8.10 -5.23 8.15
CA ASP A 153 8.48 -6.12 9.24
C ASP A 153 8.37 -5.33 10.55
N PRO A 154 7.49 -5.73 11.49
CA PRO A 154 7.31 -5.00 12.75
C PRO A 154 8.58 -4.92 13.61
N ARG A 155 9.58 -5.77 13.35
CA ARG A 155 10.85 -5.79 14.11
C ARG A 155 11.93 -4.90 13.52
N ASN A 156 11.85 -4.61 12.22
CA ASN A 156 12.99 -4.06 11.47
C ASN A 156 12.64 -2.84 10.60
N CYS A 157 11.36 -2.57 10.36
CA CYS A 157 10.93 -1.47 9.50
C CYS A 157 10.90 -0.16 10.30
N HIS A 158 12.08 0.40 10.56
CA HIS A 158 12.24 1.65 11.31
C HIS A 158 12.56 2.86 10.43
N SER A 159 13.04 2.65 9.21
CA SER A 159 13.33 3.71 8.26
C SER A 159 12.15 3.94 7.29
N PRO A 160 11.77 5.20 7.03
CA PRO A 160 10.82 5.51 5.98
C PRO A 160 11.42 5.12 4.61
N SER A 161 10.62 4.47 3.77
CA SER A 161 10.93 4.16 2.37
C SER A 161 9.86 4.79 1.48
N GLN A 162 10.15 5.00 0.20
CA GLN A 162 9.16 5.55 -0.74
C GLN A 162 7.97 4.62 -0.90
N ILE A 163 8.20 3.31 -0.84
CA ILE A 163 7.16 2.28 -0.82
C ILE A 163 7.35 1.34 0.36
N VAL A 164 6.27 1.06 1.08
CA VAL A 164 6.21 0.00 2.10
C VAL A 164 5.10 -0.96 1.74
N ILE A 165 5.48 -2.20 1.43
CA ILE A 165 4.53 -3.28 1.09
C ILE A 165 4.13 -4.01 2.36
N VAL A 166 2.83 -4.14 2.60
CA VAL A 166 2.28 -4.74 3.82
C VAL A 166 1.16 -5.72 3.46
N THR A 167 1.01 -6.80 4.22
CA THR A 167 -0.15 -7.68 4.06
C THR A 167 -1.40 -7.06 4.69
N PRO A 168 -2.62 -7.40 4.24
CA PRO A 168 -3.87 -6.99 4.89
C PRO A 168 -3.87 -7.21 6.40
N GLU A 169 -3.43 -8.38 6.86
CA GLU A 169 -3.43 -8.76 8.28
C GLU A 169 -2.43 -7.94 9.10
N SER A 170 -1.30 -7.59 8.50
CA SER A 170 -0.29 -6.75 9.14
C SER A 170 -0.72 -5.30 9.20
N ALA A 171 -1.45 -4.81 8.18
CA ALA A 171 -1.93 -3.43 8.12
C ALA A 171 -2.95 -3.09 9.21
N VAL A 172 -3.63 -4.10 9.76
CA VAL A 172 -4.59 -3.97 10.88
C VAL A 172 -4.01 -4.48 12.20
N SER A 173 -2.71 -4.74 12.25
CA SER A 173 -2.03 -5.17 13.46
C SER A 173 -1.75 -4.00 14.40
N LYS A 174 -1.67 -4.29 15.71
CA LYS A 174 -1.37 -3.29 16.74
C LYS A 174 0.00 -2.60 16.55
N SER A 175 0.95 -3.26 15.89
CA SER A 175 2.29 -2.72 15.66
C SER A 175 2.37 -1.77 14.45
N PHE A 176 1.39 -1.82 13.53
CA PHE A 176 1.41 -0.97 12.34
C PHE A 176 0.95 0.45 12.61
N GLY A 177 -0.03 0.64 13.51
CA GLY A 177 -0.54 1.95 13.92
C GLY A 177 0.57 2.93 14.32
N PRO A 178 1.47 2.59 15.27
CA PRO A 178 2.58 3.45 15.67
C PRO A 178 3.55 3.82 14.52
N PHE A 179 3.69 2.96 13.52
CA PHE A 179 4.46 3.28 12.32
C PHE A 179 3.75 4.31 11.44
N LEU A 180 2.45 4.16 11.21
CA LEU A 180 1.65 5.16 10.51
C LEU A 180 1.62 6.49 11.26
N ASP A 181 1.47 6.49 12.58
CA ASP A 181 1.47 7.69 13.41
C ASP A 181 2.80 8.46 13.26
N ARG A 182 3.92 7.75 13.21
CA ARG A 182 5.24 8.34 12.95
C ARG A 182 5.30 8.99 11.57
N LEU A 183 4.86 8.28 10.51
CA LEU A 183 4.85 8.84 9.16
C LEU A 183 3.93 10.06 9.06
N GLN A 184 2.76 10.03 9.70
CA GLN A 184 1.83 11.17 9.74
C GLN A 184 2.42 12.36 10.49
N GLY A 185 3.06 12.12 11.65
CA GLY A 185 3.70 13.18 12.44
C GLY A 185 4.87 13.85 11.73
N LEU A 186 5.52 13.16 10.79
CA LEU A 186 6.56 13.71 9.91
C LEU A 186 5.99 14.25 8.58
N HIS A 187 4.67 14.22 8.40
CA HIS A 187 4.01 14.50 7.13
C HIS A 187 4.61 13.71 5.96
N GLN A 188 4.98 12.45 6.17
CA GLN A 188 5.58 11.58 5.16
C GLN A 188 4.61 10.50 4.64
N LEU A 189 3.44 10.31 5.25
CA LEU A 189 2.44 9.40 4.70
C LEU A 189 1.69 10.08 3.54
N ASP A 190 1.90 9.60 2.32
CA ASP A 190 1.30 10.24 1.13
C ASP A 190 -0.01 9.56 0.68
N ARG A 191 -0.06 8.23 0.72
CA ARG A 191 -1.21 7.44 0.25
C ARG A 191 -1.17 5.98 0.68
N PHE A 192 -2.35 5.38 0.65
CA PHE A 192 -2.53 3.94 0.66
C PHE A 192 -2.91 3.43 -0.74
N VAL A 193 -2.35 2.30 -1.11
CA VAL A 193 -2.65 1.58 -2.34
C VAL A 193 -3.08 0.18 -1.97
N PHE A 194 -4.30 -0.20 -2.31
CA PHE A 194 -4.84 -1.54 -2.10
C PHE A 194 -4.72 -2.31 -3.40
N ASP A 195 -3.74 -3.21 -3.45
CA ASP A 195 -3.61 -4.18 -4.53
C ASP A 195 -4.55 -5.35 -4.30
N GLU A 196 -5.19 -5.80 -5.37
CA GLU A 196 -6.32 -6.74 -5.33
C GLU A 196 -7.36 -6.40 -4.25
N CYS A 197 -7.84 -5.14 -4.29
CA CYS A 197 -8.74 -4.58 -3.28
C CYS A 197 -10.06 -5.36 -3.12
N HIS A 198 -10.52 -6.08 -4.16
CA HIS A 198 -11.71 -6.92 -4.10
C HIS A 198 -11.64 -8.00 -3.00
N THR A 199 -10.45 -8.42 -2.58
CA THR A 199 -10.26 -9.45 -1.55
C THR A 199 -10.86 -9.08 -0.19
N VAL A 200 -11.16 -7.80 0.05
CA VAL A 200 -11.90 -7.38 1.24
C VAL A 200 -13.35 -7.88 1.25
N LEU A 201 -13.94 -8.14 0.08
CA LEU A 201 -15.30 -8.66 -0.07
C LEU A 201 -15.40 -10.13 0.33
N ASP A 202 -14.28 -10.87 0.26
CA ASP A 202 -14.24 -12.25 0.74
C ASP A 202 -14.38 -12.31 2.28
N SER A 203 -14.22 -11.17 2.97
CA SER A 203 -14.29 -11.11 4.43
C SER A 203 -15.70 -11.33 4.97
N SER A 204 -15.88 -12.41 5.74
CA SER A 204 -17.09 -12.72 6.49
C SER A 204 -16.81 -12.69 7.99
N ALA A 205 -17.85 -12.88 8.81
CA ALA A 205 -17.69 -13.00 10.26
C ALA A 205 -16.70 -14.13 10.64
N ASP A 206 -16.71 -15.21 9.87
CA ASP A 206 -15.90 -16.41 10.12
C ASP A 206 -14.63 -16.48 9.25
N PHE A 207 -14.53 -15.65 8.20
CA PHE A 207 -13.40 -15.66 7.27
C PHE A 207 -12.73 -14.29 7.17
N ARG A 208 -11.49 -14.20 7.65
CA ARG A 208 -10.67 -12.97 7.69
C ARG A 208 -11.42 -11.71 8.16
N PRO A 209 -12.12 -11.73 9.31
CA PRO A 209 -12.94 -10.61 9.79
C PRO A 209 -12.14 -9.31 9.97
N LYS A 210 -10.84 -9.43 10.26
CA LYS A 210 -9.91 -8.30 10.40
C LYS A 210 -9.72 -7.50 9.10
N MET A 211 -9.98 -8.06 7.92
CA MET A 211 -9.87 -7.31 6.66
C MET A 211 -10.87 -6.17 6.58
N ARG A 212 -12.02 -6.25 7.25
CA ARG A 212 -12.99 -5.14 7.32
C ARG A 212 -12.43 -3.89 8.01
N GLN A 213 -11.46 -4.07 8.92
CA GLN A 213 -10.78 -2.95 9.60
C GLN A 213 -9.89 -2.15 8.64
N LEU A 214 -9.60 -2.65 7.44
CA LEU A 214 -8.87 -1.88 6.44
C LEU A 214 -9.60 -0.60 6.03
N GLY A 215 -10.94 -0.56 6.12
CA GLY A 215 -11.72 0.65 5.88
C GLY A 215 -11.39 1.78 6.85
N GLU A 216 -10.97 1.47 8.09
CA GLU A 216 -10.60 2.46 9.10
C GLU A 216 -9.35 3.27 8.69
N LEU A 217 -8.54 2.76 7.75
CA LEU A 217 -7.40 3.51 7.21
C LEU A 217 -7.82 4.82 6.50
N VAL A 218 -9.09 4.96 6.10
CA VAL A 218 -9.62 6.22 5.55
C VAL A 218 -9.49 7.38 6.54
N GLU A 219 -9.60 7.10 7.84
CA GLU A 219 -9.46 8.10 8.92
C GLU A 219 -8.08 8.74 8.96
N ARG A 220 -7.07 8.10 8.34
CA ARG A 220 -5.71 8.63 8.24
C ARG A 220 -5.61 9.89 7.38
N GLY A 221 -6.67 10.27 6.67
CA GLY A 221 -6.66 11.57 6.02
C GLY A 221 -5.70 11.66 4.82
N VAL A 222 -5.24 10.54 4.26
CA VAL A 222 -4.39 10.50 3.03
C VAL A 222 -5.09 9.85 1.82
N GLN A 223 -4.55 10.03 0.61
CA GLN A 223 -5.15 9.51 -0.63
C GLN A 223 -5.28 7.98 -0.59
N MET A 224 -6.40 7.46 -1.09
CA MET A 224 -6.69 6.02 -1.17
C MET A 224 -6.82 5.61 -2.64
N VAL A 225 -6.02 4.63 -3.04
CA VAL A 225 -6.03 4.07 -4.40
C VAL A 225 -6.35 2.58 -4.32
N TYR A 226 -7.44 2.16 -4.96
CA TYR A 226 -7.90 0.77 -4.95
C TYR A 226 -7.72 0.18 -6.35
N LEU A 227 -6.89 -0.86 -6.48
CA LEU A 227 -6.52 -1.47 -7.74
C LEU A 227 -7.01 -2.93 -7.78
N THR A 228 -7.74 -3.31 -8.82
CA THR A 228 -8.14 -4.72 -9.00
C THR A 228 -8.53 -5.03 -10.44
N ALA A 229 -8.69 -6.32 -10.78
CA ALA A 229 -9.27 -6.78 -12.04
C ALA A 229 -10.69 -7.35 -11.85
N THR A 230 -11.08 -7.63 -10.62
CA THR A 230 -12.16 -8.57 -10.29
C THR A 230 -13.15 -7.93 -9.31
N LEU A 231 -13.60 -6.72 -9.64
CA LEU A 231 -14.69 -6.05 -8.94
C LEU A 231 -15.87 -5.88 -9.91
N PRO A 232 -16.91 -6.73 -9.87
CA PRO A 232 -18.14 -6.54 -10.63
C PRO A 232 -18.97 -5.32 -10.16
N PRO A 233 -19.67 -4.61 -11.05
CA PRO A 233 -20.51 -3.46 -10.67
C PRO A 233 -21.51 -3.74 -9.55
N ARG A 234 -22.10 -4.94 -9.55
CA ARG A 234 -23.12 -5.36 -8.57
C ARG A 234 -22.64 -5.40 -7.11
N ILE A 235 -21.32 -5.50 -6.86
CA ILE A 235 -20.75 -5.55 -5.51
C ILE A 235 -19.88 -4.32 -5.19
N GLU A 236 -19.88 -3.29 -6.04
CA GLU A 236 -19.16 -2.04 -5.78
C GLU A 236 -19.69 -1.30 -4.55
N ALA A 237 -21.01 -1.25 -4.38
CA ALA A 237 -21.64 -0.57 -3.24
C ALA A 237 -21.24 -1.24 -1.91
N GLU A 238 -21.18 -2.58 -1.89
CA GLU A 238 -20.71 -3.35 -0.74
C GLU A 238 -19.23 -3.07 -0.47
N PHE A 239 -18.39 -3.07 -1.51
CA PHE A 239 -16.98 -2.72 -1.40
C PHE A 239 -16.77 -1.33 -0.80
N MET A 240 -17.50 -0.32 -1.29
CA MET A 240 -17.43 1.04 -0.79
C MET A 240 -17.87 1.13 0.68
N THR A 241 -18.91 0.38 1.06
CA THR A 241 -19.38 0.29 2.44
C THR A 241 -18.30 -0.28 3.36
N ILE A 242 -17.67 -1.40 2.98
CA ILE A 242 -16.61 -2.03 3.78
C ILE A 242 -15.38 -1.11 3.89
N MET A 243 -15.01 -0.44 2.80
CA MET A 243 -13.89 0.49 2.76
C MET A 243 -14.20 1.87 3.36
N GLN A 244 -15.42 2.10 3.85
CA GLN A 244 -15.87 3.37 4.45
C GLN A 244 -15.68 4.59 3.54
N ILE A 245 -15.92 4.42 2.24
CA ILE A 245 -15.84 5.49 1.23
C ILE A 245 -17.22 5.73 0.61
N LYS A 246 -17.53 6.98 0.27
CA LYS A 246 -18.79 7.36 -0.38
C LYS A 246 -18.64 7.32 -1.89
N ALA A 247 -19.64 6.77 -2.59
CA ALA A 247 -19.62 6.65 -4.04
C ALA A 247 -19.40 8.00 -4.76
N ASP A 248 -20.05 9.07 -4.28
CA ASP A 248 -19.98 10.41 -4.88
C ASP A 248 -18.58 11.03 -4.84
N ASP A 249 -17.73 10.60 -3.90
CA ASP A 249 -16.36 11.10 -3.73
C ASP A 249 -15.33 10.28 -4.52
N VAL A 250 -15.75 9.16 -5.14
CA VAL A 250 -14.86 8.18 -5.78
C VAL A 250 -14.67 8.49 -7.26
N HIS A 251 -13.41 8.57 -7.67
CA HIS A 251 -13.03 8.55 -9.08
C HIS A 251 -12.93 7.10 -9.56
N MET A 252 -14.00 6.61 -10.19
CA MET A 252 -14.09 5.25 -10.72
C MET A 252 -13.51 5.16 -12.15
N PHE A 253 -12.54 4.27 -12.34
CA PHE A 253 -11.95 3.92 -13.62
C PHE A 253 -12.21 2.44 -13.89
N ARG A 254 -12.93 2.11 -14.97
CA ARG A 254 -13.28 0.73 -15.30
C ARG A 254 -13.01 0.44 -16.77
N ALA A 255 -12.19 -0.58 -17.02
CA ALA A 255 -11.96 -1.15 -18.35
C ALA A 255 -12.52 -2.58 -18.43
N PRO A 256 -12.82 -3.07 -19.64
CA PRO A 256 -13.05 -4.49 -19.85
C PRO A 256 -11.86 -5.31 -19.31
N THR A 257 -12.16 -6.36 -18.55
CA THR A 257 -11.15 -7.31 -18.06
C THR A 257 -11.10 -8.60 -18.87
N SER A 258 -11.97 -8.71 -19.87
CA SER A 258 -11.97 -9.77 -20.88
C SER A 258 -10.68 -9.75 -21.70
N ARG A 259 -10.08 -10.91 -21.91
CA ARG A 259 -8.88 -11.09 -22.72
C ARG A 259 -9.27 -11.76 -24.04
N PRO A 260 -9.31 -11.05 -25.18
CA PRO A 260 -9.77 -11.63 -26.45
C PRO A 260 -8.84 -12.74 -26.96
N ASN A 261 -7.61 -12.80 -26.43
CA ASN A 261 -6.63 -13.84 -26.72
C ASN A 261 -6.75 -15.08 -25.79
N ILE A 262 -7.79 -15.17 -24.96
CA ILE A 262 -8.09 -16.33 -24.11
C ILE A 262 -9.41 -16.95 -24.57
N ALA A 263 -9.37 -18.24 -24.89
CA ALA A 263 -10.56 -19.06 -25.10
C ALA A 263 -10.84 -19.91 -23.86
N TYR A 264 -12.12 -20.09 -23.54
CA TYR A 264 -12.56 -20.98 -22.47
C TYR A 264 -13.21 -22.22 -23.09
N SER A 265 -12.84 -23.41 -22.62
CA SER A 265 -13.46 -24.68 -22.99
C SER A 265 -13.77 -25.48 -21.72
N VAL A 266 -14.94 -26.12 -21.68
CA VAL A 266 -15.31 -27.07 -20.63
C VAL A 266 -15.30 -28.46 -21.25
N VAL A 267 -14.63 -29.40 -20.60
CA VAL A 267 -14.54 -30.80 -21.03
C VAL A 267 -15.09 -31.66 -19.91
N GLU A 268 -16.05 -32.51 -20.25
CA GLU A 268 -16.61 -33.51 -19.33
C GLU A 268 -15.76 -34.79 -19.40
N TYR A 269 -15.57 -35.45 -18.26
CA TYR A 269 -14.85 -36.73 -18.18
C TYR A 269 -15.57 -37.68 -17.22
N GLU A 270 -15.37 -38.98 -17.43
CA GLU A 270 -15.92 -40.01 -16.54
C GLU A 270 -15.06 -40.13 -15.28
N LYS A 271 -15.72 -40.06 -14.12
CA LYS A 271 -15.09 -40.37 -12.83
C LYS A 271 -14.98 -41.88 -12.65
N ASP A 272 -13.80 -42.36 -12.27
CA ASP A 272 -13.66 -43.72 -11.74
C ASP A 272 -14.21 -43.80 -10.31
N GLU A 273 -14.63 -44.99 -9.88
CA GLU A 273 -15.29 -45.21 -8.58
C GLU A 273 -14.41 -44.87 -7.36
N GLU A 274 -13.11 -44.65 -7.57
CA GLU A 274 -12.11 -44.43 -6.52
C GLU A 274 -11.58 -42.98 -6.46
N GLY A 275 -12.07 -42.08 -7.33
CA GLY A 275 -11.68 -40.66 -7.35
C GLY A 275 -10.25 -40.38 -7.81
N ARG A 276 -9.56 -41.38 -8.38
CA ARG A 276 -8.22 -41.26 -8.97
C ARG A 276 -8.25 -40.82 -10.43
N GLY A 277 -9.45 -40.81 -11.04
CA GLY A 277 -9.72 -40.53 -12.43
C GLY A 277 -9.59 -39.06 -12.78
N ASP A 278 -9.73 -38.17 -11.80
CA ASP A 278 -9.63 -36.71 -12.00
C ASP A 278 -8.23 -36.34 -12.49
N ILE A 279 -7.18 -36.86 -11.84
CA ILE A 279 -5.79 -36.59 -12.25
C ILE A 279 -5.50 -37.24 -13.61
N ALA A 280 -5.93 -38.49 -13.81
CA ALA A 280 -5.70 -39.21 -15.06
C ALA A 280 -6.42 -38.55 -16.26
N ALA A 281 -7.63 -38.05 -16.05
CA ALA A 281 -8.39 -37.33 -17.07
C ALA A 281 -7.73 -35.98 -17.42
N VAL A 282 -7.26 -35.24 -16.41
CA VAL A 282 -6.50 -34.00 -16.62
C VAL A 282 -5.21 -34.30 -17.39
N CYS A 283 -4.44 -35.33 -17.02
CA CYS A 283 -3.22 -35.71 -17.74
C CYS A 283 -3.50 -36.05 -19.22
N ARG A 284 -4.55 -36.84 -19.52
CA ARG A 284 -4.93 -37.14 -20.90
C ARG A 284 -5.31 -35.88 -21.69
N LEU A 285 -6.07 -34.97 -21.08
CA LEU A 285 -6.44 -33.71 -21.71
C LEU A 285 -5.22 -32.83 -21.98
N VAL A 286 -4.26 -32.81 -21.06
CA VAL A 286 -2.98 -32.09 -21.20
C VAL A 286 -2.17 -32.66 -22.37
N GLU A 287 -2.06 -33.98 -22.47
CA GLU A 287 -1.37 -34.67 -23.57
C GLU A 287 -2.02 -34.35 -24.93
N GLU A 288 -3.34 -34.48 -25.03
CA GLU A 288 -4.11 -34.13 -26.24
C GLU A 288 -3.88 -32.67 -26.66
N LYS A 289 -3.90 -31.73 -25.70
CA LYS A 289 -3.67 -30.31 -25.98
C LYS A 289 -2.22 -30.01 -26.40
N LEU A 290 -1.24 -30.76 -25.89
CA LEU A 290 0.16 -30.66 -26.32
C LEU A 290 0.34 -31.19 -27.75
N GLU A 291 -0.35 -32.26 -28.12
CA GLU A 291 -0.36 -32.78 -29.50
C GLU A 291 -0.99 -31.79 -30.48
N GLU A 292 -2.12 -31.18 -30.11
CA GLU A 292 -2.79 -30.15 -30.91
C GLU A 292 -1.96 -28.86 -31.05
N ASN A 293 -1.12 -28.54 -30.06
CA ASN A 293 -0.37 -27.27 -29.99
C ASN A 293 1.15 -27.51 -29.80
N PRO A 294 1.87 -28.02 -30.84
CA PRO A 294 3.27 -28.46 -30.73
C PRO A 294 4.32 -27.32 -30.64
N ALA A 295 3.89 -26.05 -30.70
CA ALA A 295 4.75 -24.88 -30.46
C ALA A 295 5.10 -24.79 -28.95
N PRO A 296 5.94 -23.86 -28.44
CA PRO A 296 6.28 -23.83 -27.02
C PRO A 296 5.06 -23.43 -26.17
N ALA A 297 4.20 -24.41 -25.87
CA ALA A 297 3.05 -24.30 -25.00
C ALA A 297 3.50 -24.51 -23.56
N LYS A 298 3.09 -23.60 -22.67
CA LYS A 298 3.24 -23.78 -21.22
C LYS A 298 1.85 -24.09 -20.66
N ILE A 299 1.73 -25.26 -20.06
CA ILE A 299 0.51 -25.69 -19.38
C ILE A 299 0.68 -25.41 -17.89
N TYR A 300 -0.29 -24.72 -17.32
CA TYR A 300 -0.38 -24.44 -15.89
C TYR A 300 -1.51 -25.29 -15.33
N LEU A 301 -1.17 -26.26 -14.48
CA LEU A 301 -2.11 -27.12 -13.75
C LEU A 301 -2.26 -26.65 -12.31
#